data_AF-A0A975JFJ6-F1
#
_entry.id   AF-A0A975JFJ6-F1
#
_cell.length_a   1.000
_cell.length_b   1.000
_cell.length_c   1.000
_cell.angle_alpha   90.00
_cell.angle_beta   90.00
_cell.angle_gamma   90.00
#
_symmetry.space_group_name_H-M   'P 1'
#
loop_
_entity.id
_entity.type
_entity.pdbx_description
1 polymer ?
#
loop_
_entity_poly.entity_id
_entity_poly.type
_entity_poly.pdbx_seq_one_letter_code
_entity_poly.pdbx_strand_id
1 'polypeptide(L)'
;METLAAPTLATLVLFTLSTAIGMIPVVKAIRVREARHELRVGSASRIRGIAGWAIIAFWLMGTWFFATIIGDWAVTGDLDGAVERSWLRLQILLEIAAALGESD
;
A
#
# COMPACT_ATOMS: atom_id res chain seq x y z
N MET A 1 3.44 8.54 30.55
CA MET A 1 2.58 8.92 29.41
C MET A 1 3.38 9.37 28.17
N GLU A 2 4.69 9.65 28.27
CA GLU A 2 5.50 10.05 27.09
C GLU A 2 5.81 8.92 26.09
N THR A 3 5.71 7.65 26.48
CA THR A 3 6.20 6.51 25.67
C THR A 3 5.42 6.22 24.39
N LEU A 4 4.15 6.65 24.29
CA LEU A 4 3.30 6.36 23.13
C LEU A 4 3.04 7.58 22.23
N ALA A 5 3.45 8.79 22.61
CA ALA A 5 3.11 10.00 21.86
C ALA A 5 3.63 9.95 20.41
N ALA A 6 4.89 9.51 20.24
CA ALA A 6 5.54 9.43 18.95
C ALA A 6 4.90 8.39 17.99
N PRO A 7 4.68 7.11 18.38
CA PRO A 7 4.01 6.15 17.51
C PRO A 7 2.53 6.51 17.25
N THR A 8 1.85 7.16 18.20
CA THR A 8 0.46 7.60 17.99
C THR A 8 0.39 8.71 16.93
N LEU A 9 1.28 9.71 17.01
CA LEU A 9 1.36 10.76 16.00
C LEU A 9 1.72 10.18 14.62
N ALA A 10 2.69 9.27 14.55
CA ALA A 10 3.07 8.60 13.32
C ALA A 10 1.88 7.84 12.70
N THR A 11 1.08 7.16 13.52
CA THR A 11 -0.13 6.46 13.08
C THR A 11 -1.17 7.43 12.52
N LEU A 12 -1.42 8.55 13.19
CA LEU A 12 -2.37 9.57 12.71
C LEU A 12 -1.92 10.20 11.38
N VAL A 13 -0.63 10.49 11.25
CA VAL A 13 -0.05 10.99 10.01
C VAL A 13 -0.19 9.96 8.89
N LEU A 14 0.18 8.70 9.15
CA LEU A 14 0.03 7.62 8.18
C LEU A 14 -1.44 7.45 7.76
N PHE A 15 -2.38 7.45 8.70
CA PHE A 15 -3.81 7.33 8.42
C PHE A 15 -4.33 8.47 7.54
N THR A 16 -3.95 9.72 7.85
CA THR A 16 -4.42 10.89 7.11
C THR A 16 -3.82 10.91 5.70
N LEU A 17 -2.52 10.68 5.56
CA LEU A 17 -1.81 10.67 4.28
C LEU A 17 -2.26 9.50 3.40
N SER A 18 -2.39 8.30 3.97
CA SER A 18 -2.90 7.15 3.25
C SER A 18 -4.30 7.43 2.73
N THR A 19 -5.23 7.89 3.59
CA THR A 19 -6.60 8.21 3.16
C THR A 19 -6.62 9.25 2.03
N ALA A 20 -5.86 10.34 2.15
CA ALA A 20 -5.81 11.39 1.13
C ALA A 20 -5.28 10.88 -0.21
N ILE A 21 -4.19 10.10 -0.20
CA ILE A 21 -3.56 9.56 -1.42
C ILE A 21 -4.43 8.45 -2.03
N GLY A 22 -4.96 7.54 -1.21
CA GLY A 22 -5.80 6.42 -1.62
C GLY A 22 -7.14 6.85 -2.24
N MET A 23 -7.64 8.04 -1.93
CA MET A 23 -8.85 8.58 -2.57
C MET A 23 -8.66 8.87 -4.06
N ILE A 24 -7.46 9.21 -4.52
CA ILE A 24 -7.18 9.52 -5.93
C ILE A 24 -7.52 8.33 -6.85
N PRO A 25 -6.99 7.11 -6.65
CA PRO A 25 -7.35 5.97 -7.48
C PRO A 25 -8.82 5.57 -7.34
N VAL A 26 -9.43 5.74 -6.15
CA VAL A 26 -10.86 5.42 -5.92
C VAL A 26 -11.77 6.33 -6.75
N VAL A 27 -11.57 7.65 -6.69
CA VAL A 27 -12.36 8.61 -7.49
C VAL A 27 -12.17 8.34 -8.98
N LYS A 28 -10.95 8.03 -9.40
CA LYS A 28 -10.66 7.65 -10.79
C LYS A 28 -11.42 6.38 -11.19
N ALA A 29 -11.45 5.36 -10.34
CA ALA A 29 -12.17 4.12 -10.60
C ALA A 29 -13.68 4.34 -10.71
N ILE A 30 -14.26 5.18 -9.84
CA ILE A 30 -15.69 5.55 -9.88
C ILE A 30 -16.03 6.24 -11.20
N ARG A 31 -15.29 7.30 -11.57
CA ARG A 31 -15.52 8.04 -12.82
C ARG A 31 -15.41 7.15 -14.06
N VAL A 32 -14.41 6.26 -14.07
CA VAL A 32 -14.24 5.29 -15.17
C VAL A 32 -15.43 4.34 -15.22
N ARG A 33 -15.94 3.88 -14.08
CA ARG A 33 -17.09 2.97 -14.01
C ARG A 33 -18.39 3.64 -14.46
N GLU A 34 -18.61 4.90 -14.09
CA GLU A 34 -19.76 5.70 -14.54
C GLU A 34 -19.72 5.94 -16.06
N ALA A 35 -18.57 6.39 -16.59
CA ALA A 35 -18.40 6.58 -18.04
C ALA A 35 -18.55 5.27 -18.85
N ARG A 36 -18.27 4.11 -18.22
CA ARG A 36 -18.41 2.79 -18.85
C ARG A 36 -19.86 2.34 -18.96
N HIS A 37 -20.77 2.89 -18.15
CA HIS A 37 -22.20 2.63 -18.31
C HIS A 37 -22.78 3.26 -19.58
N GLU A 38 -22.08 4.23 -20.18
CA GLU A 38 -22.53 4.97 -21.36
C GLU A 38 -21.90 4.49 -22.68
N LEU A 39 -20.80 3.72 -22.65
CA LEU A 39 -20.03 3.36 -23.84
C LEU A 39 -19.90 1.84 -24.04
N ARG A 40 -20.36 1.37 -25.22
CA ARG A 40 -20.35 -0.03 -25.69
C ARG A 40 -18.99 -0.71 -25.55
N VAL A 41 -19.04 -1.98 -25.17
CA VAL A 41 -17.94 -2.88 -24.78
C VAL A 41 -16.89 -3.07 -25.89
N GLY A 42 -15.63 -2.69 -25.64
CA GLY A 42 -14.48 -2.93 -26.53
C GLY A 42 -13.22 -3.42 -25.77
N SER A 43 -12.34 -4.16 -26.47
CA SER A 43 -11.18 -4.90 -25.92
C SER A 43 -10.15 -4.02 -25.17
N ALA A 44 -10.03 -2.75 -25.53
CA ALA A 44 -9.18 -1.76 -24.85
C ALA A 44 -9.53 -1.57 -23.35
N SER A 45 -10.68 -2.07 -22.91
CA SER A 45 -11.14 -2.01 -21.53
C SER A 45 -10.41 -2.96 -20.56
N ARG A 46 -9.82 -4.08 -21.00
CA ARG A 46 -9.24 -5.09 -20.08
C ARG A 46 -7.88 -4.64 -19.54
N ILE A 47 -7.01 -4.14 -20.41
CA ILE A 47 -5.67 -3.64 -20.07
C ILE A 47 -5.77 -2.42 -19.13
N ARG A 48 -6.73 -1.53 -19.37
CA ARG A 48 -6.95 -0.33 -18.55
C ARG A 48 -7.51 -0.64 -17.16
N GLY A 49 -8.26 -1.74 -17.02
CA GLY A 49 -8.75 -2.24 -15.73
C GLY A 49 -7.62 -2.79 -14.86
N ILE A 50 -6.76 -3.65 -15.44
CA ILE A 50 -5.62 -4.26 -14.72
C ILE A 50 -4.63 -3.19 -14.25
N ALA A 51 -4.34 -2.18 -15.08
CA ALA A 51 -3.47 -1.06 -14.70
C ALA A 51 -4.01 -0.25 -13.50
N GLY A 52 -5.33 -0.12 -13.35
CA GLY A 52 -5.95 0.55 -12.20
C GLY A 52 -5.79 -0.25 -10.90
N TRP A 53 -5.94 -1.57 -10.96
CA TRP A 53 -5.78 -2.46 -9.80
C TRP A 53 -4.32 -2.57 -9.34
N ALA A 54 -3.36 -2.55 -10.27
CA ALA A 54 -1.93 -2.56 -9.93
C ALA A 54 -1.54 -1.35 -9.06
N ILE A 55 -2.08 -0.16 -9.36
CA ILE A 55 -1.85 1.06 -8.56
C ILE A 55 -2.40 0.90 -7.14
N ILE A 56 -3.60 0.33 -6.99
CA ILE A 56 -4.22 0.08 -5.69
C ILE A 56 -3.41 -0.94 -4.89
N ALA A 57 -2.99 -2.03 -5.53
CA ALA A 57 -2.17 -3.07 -4.90
C ALA A 57 -0.82 -2.52 -4.40
N PHE A 58 -0.13 -1.73 -5.23
CA PHE A 58 1.12 -1.08 -4.85
C PHE A 58 0.92 -0.10 -3.68
N TRP A 59 -0.15 0.69 -3.71
CA TRP A 59 -0.48 1.63 -2.64
C TRP A 59 -0.82 0.92 -1.32
N LEU A 60 -1.60 -0.17 -1.36
CA LEU A 60 -1.89 -1.00 -0.19
C LEU A 60 -0.62 -1.60 0.41
N MET A 61 0.28 -2.10 -0.44
CA MET A 61 1.55 -2.68 -0.03
C MET A 61 2.44 -1.66 0.70
N GLY A 62 2.57 -0.45 0.15
CA GLY A 62 3.32 0.63 0.80
C GLY A 62 2.70 1.03 2.14
N THR A 63 1.38 1.22 2.17
CA THR A 63 0.67 1.59 3.41
C THR A 63 0.82 0.53 4.50
N TRP A 64 0.65 -0.75 4.13
CA TRP A 64 0.85 -1.87 5.03
C TRP A 64 2.28 -1.95 5.56
N PHE A 65 3.28 -1.75 4.70
CA PHE A 65 4.70 -1.76 5.10
C PHE A 65 4.97 -0.72 6.20
N PHE A 66 4.57 0.54 6.00
CA PHE A 66 4.72 1.58 7.01
C PHE A 66 3.94 1.29 8.30
N ALA A 67 2.73 0.74 8.18
CA ALA A 67 1.94 0.35 9.34
C ALA A 67 2.63 -0.73 10.19
N THR A 68 3.33 -1.68 9.56
CA THR A 68 4.06 -2.72 10.30
C THR A 68 5.27 -2.18 11.06
N ILE A 69 6.00 -1.20 10.51
CA ILE A 69 7.10 -0.53 11.21
C ILE A 69 6.57 0.22 12.43
N ILE A 70 5.51 1.01 12.26
CA ILE A 70 4.94 1.82 13.36
C ILE A 70 4.38 0.91 14.45
N GLY A 71 3.71 -0.19 14.09
CA GLY A 71 3.18 -1.16 15.06
C GLY A 71 4.28 -1.85 15.85
N ASP A 72 5.34 -2.30 15.19
CA ASP A 72 6.48 -2.93 15.84
C ASP A 72 7.23 -1.95 16.75
N TRP A 73 7.42 -0.72 16.29
CA TRP A 73 7.98 0.37 17.11
C TRP A 73 7.11 0.66 18.33
N ALA A 74 5.77 0.69 18.19
CA ALA A 74 4.86 0.94 19.30
C ALA A 74 4.93 -0.14 20.40
N VAL A 75 5.25 -1.39 20.04
CA VAL A 75 5.36 -2.51 20.98
C VAL A 75 6.75 -2.58 21.60
N THR A 76 7.80 -2.41 20.80
CA THR A 76 9.20 -2.62 21.23
C THR A 76 9.85 -1.36 21.79
N GLY A 77 9.36 -0.17 21.41
CA GLY A 77 9.97 1.11 21.74
C GLY A 77 11.26 1.42 20.98
N ASP A 78 11.73 0.50 20.12
CA ASP A 78 12.97 0.59 19.36
C ASP A 78 12.68 0.80 17.88
N LEU A 79 12.84 2.04 17.41
CA LEU A 79 12.57 2.39 16.02
C LEU A 79 13.63 1.82 15.07
N ASP A 80 14.91 1.89 15.44
CA ASP A 80 16.00 1.38 14.61
C ASP A 80 15.88 -0.12 14.42
N GLY A 81 15.61 -0.86 15.52
CA GLY A 81 15.34 -2.29 15.43
C GLY A 81 14.08 -2.63 14.64
N ALA A 82 13.04 -1.80 14.70
CA ALA A 82 11.82 -1.99 13.90
C ALA A 82 12.07 -1.79 12.40
N VAL A 83 12.91 -0.82 12.03
CA VAL A 83 13.33 -0.60 10.65
C VAL A 83 14.17 -1.78 10.16
N GLU A 84 15.14 -2.26 10.94
CA GLU A 84 16.01 -3.39 10.58
C GLU A 84 15.20 -4.68 10.33
N ARG A 85 14.25 -5.00 11.21
CA ARG A 85 13.33 -6.15 11.02
C ARG A 85 12.46 -5.99 9.78
N SER A 86 12.03 -4.78 9.49
CA SER A 86 11.18 -4.48 8.33
C SER A 86 11.97 -4.55 7.02
N TRP A 87 13.25 -4.18 7.05
CA TRP A 87 14.18 -4.35 5.93
C TRP A 87 14.35 -5.84 5.57
N LEU A 88 14.58 -6.69 6.57
CA LEU A 88 14.64 -8.14 6.37
C LEU A 88 13.35 -8.68 5.76
N ARG A 89 12.19 -8.21 6.24
CA ARG A 89 10.88 -8.60 5.70
C ARG A 89 10.71 -8.17 4.24
N LEU A 90 11.20 -6.99 3.86
CA LEU A 90 11.19 -6.53 2.47
C LEU A 90 12.10 -7.39 1.58
N GLN A 91 13.30 -7.71 2.04
CA GLN A 91 14.25 -8.57 1.32
C GLN A 91 13.62 -9.94 1.03
N ILE A 92 13.01 -10.57 2.03
CA ILE A 92 12.31 -11.85 1.89
C ILE A 92 11.19 -11.74 0.85
N LEU A 93 10.40 -10.66 0.85
CA LEU A 93 9.32 -10.47 -0.13
C LEU A 93 9.86 -10.32 -1.55
N LEU A 94 10.96 -9.60 -1.75
CA LEU A 94 11.61 -9.45 -3.05
C LEU A 94 12.19 -10.77 -3.55
N GLU A 95 12.79 -11.55 -2.66
CA GLU A 95 13.36 -12.86 -2.99
C GLU A 95 12.28 -13.87 -3.37
N ILE A 96 11.15 -13.88 -2.64
CA ILE A 96 9.96 -14.67 -3.01
C ILE A 96 9.41 -14.23 -4.38
N ALA A 97 9.32 -12.91 -4.62
CA ALA A 97 8.83 -12.37 -5.89
C ALA A 97 9.75 -12.73 -7.07
N ALA A 98 11.07 -12.69 -6.86
CA ALA A 98 12.05 -13.12 -7.86
C ALA A 98 11.92 -14.61 -8.17
N ALA A 99 11.84 -15.47 -7.13
CA ALA A 99 11.66 -16.91 -7.31
C ALA A 99 10.36 -17.26 -8.03
N LEU A 100 9.26 -16.53 -7.76
CA LEU A 100 7.99 -16.67 -8.48
C LEU A 100 8.12 -16.25 -9.96
N GLY A 101 8.81 -15.15 -10.25
CA GLY A 101 9.02 -14.67 -11.62
C GLY A 101 9.94 -15.55 -12.45
N GLU A 102 10.82 -16.33 -11.81
CA GLU A 102 11.70 -17.30 -12.46
C GLU A 102 11.02 -18.67 -12.68
N SER A 103 9.89 -18.90 -12.02
CA SER A 103 9.09 -20.13 -12.11
C SER A 103 8.01 -20.13 -13.20
N ASP A 104 7.86 -19.00 -13.92
CA ASP A 104 7.03 -18.83 -15.14
C ASP A 104 7.91 -18.92 -16.41
#